data_AF-A0A8J9VB06-F1
#
_entry.id   AF-A0A8J9VB06-F1
#
_cell.length_a   1.000
_cell.length_b   1.000
_cell.length_c   1.000
_cell.angle_alpha   90.00
_cell.angle_beta   90.00
_cell.angle_gamma   90.00
#
_symmetry.space_group_name_H-M   'P 1'
#
loop_
_entity.id
_entity.type
_entity.pdbx_description
1 polymer ?
#
loop_
_entity_poly.entity_id
_entity_poly.type
_entity_poly.pdbx_seq_one_letter_code
_entity_poly.pdbx_strand_id
1 'polypeptide(L)'
;MVEVVPQRIIVTPYDLLIRYLKFVGQSKPIKKEDVGRCITIDVDYVGTLDFNLEPEDQTFLMRQGALATLAFLEDYVKRNNLQPSKSTSTESEPSGNS
;
A
#
# COMPACT_ATOMS: atom_id res chain seq x y z
N MET A 1 -20.01 3.73 -1.11
CA MET A 1 -19.33 4.92 -0.55
C MET A 1 -17.89 4.51 -0.25
N VAL A 2 -16.92 5.01 -1.02
CA VAL A 2 -15.50 4.79 -0.74
C VAL A 2 -15.09 5.90 0.22
N GLU A 3 -14.76 5.54 1.45
CA GLU A 3 -14.26 6.49 2.45
C GLU A 3 -12.85 6.92 2.02
N VAL A 4 -12.74 8.12 1.45
CA VAL A 4 -11.45 8.71 1.09
C VAL A 4 -10.73 9.05 2.39
N VAL A 5 -9.62 8.36 2.67
CA VAL A 5 -8.78 8.65 3.83
C VAL A 5 -8.23 10.07 3.65
N PRO A 6 -8.59 11.03 4.52
CA PRO A 6 -8.14 12.41 4.35
C PRO A 6 -6.61 12.48 4.43
N GLN A 7 -5.97 13.20 3.52
CA GLN A 7 -4.54 13.47 3.60
C GLN A 7 -4.25 14.26 4.87
N ARG A 8 -3.54 13.63 5.81
CA ARG A 8 -3.33 14.17 7.14
C ARG A 8 -2.00 14.90 7.22
N ILE A 9 -2.01 16.18 6.88
CA ILE A 9 -0.87 17.10 6.94
C ILE A 9 -0.28 17.14 8.35
N ILE A 10 1.05 17.03 8.46
CA ILE A 10 1.82 17.18 9.71
C ILE A 10 2.40 18.60 9.68
N VAL A 11 2.09 19.41 10.69
CA VAL A 11 2.43 20.85 10.69
C VAL A 11 3.62 21.13 11.62
N THR A 12 3.80 20.38 12.71
CA THR A 12 4.90 20.58 13.66
C THR A 12 5.62 19.28 14.07
N PRO A 13 6.88 19.34 14.54
CA PRO A 13 7.60 18.17 15.06
C PRO A 13 6.92 17.49 16.27
N TYR A 14 6.19 18.25 17.09
CA TYR A 14 5.40 17.70 18.20
C TYR A 14 4.19 16.90 17.69
N ASP A 15 3.56 17.34 16.60
CA ASP A 15 2.46 16.58 15.98
C ASP A 15 2.95 15.22 15.46
N LEU A 16 4.19 15.17 14.95
CA LEU A 16 4.83 13.93 14.52
C LEU A 16 5.04 12.98 15.72
N LEU A 17 5.62 13.47 16.81
CA LEU A 17 5.88 12.68 18.02
C LEU A 17 4.59 12.12 18.64
N ILE A 18 3.57 12.97 18.82
CA ILE A 18 2.26 12.56 19.35
C ILE A 18 1.62 11.50 18.45
N ARG A 19 1.79 11.61 17.12
CA ARG A 19 1.29 10.59 16.19
C ARG A 19 2.06 9.29 16.26
N TYR A 20 3.38 9.32 16.37
CA TYR A 20 4.16 8.11 16.58
C TYR A 20 3.71 7.39 17.85
N LEU A 21 3.57 8.12 18.96
CA LEU A 21 3.05 7.57 20.22
C LEU A 21 1.64 6.97 20.06
N LYS A 22 0.76 7.66 19.33
CA LYS A 22 -0.59 7.16 19.04
C LYS A 22 -0.58 5.92 18.14
N PHE A 23 0.32 5.85 17.17
CA PHE A 23 0.44 4.70 16.27
C PHE A 23 1.01 3.48 16.99
N VAL A 24 2.06 3.67 17.79
CA VAL A 24 2.69 2.61 18.59
C VAL A 24 1.74 2.08 19.68
N GLY A 25 0.79 2.89 20.16
CA GLY A 25 -0.18 2.50 21.19
C GLY A 25 -1.55 2.02 20.71
N GLN A 26 -1.92 2.22 19.44
CA GLN A 26 -3.23 1.83 18.89
C GLN A 26 -3.14 0.55 18.04
N SER A 27 -2.64 -0.53 18.62
CA SER A 27 -2.91 -1.86 18.07
C SER A 27 -4.35 -2.23 18.41
N LYS A 28 -5.28 -2.08 17.45
CA LYS A 28 -6.49 -2.90 17.52
C LYS A 28 -6.00 -4.35 17.42
N PRO A 29 -6.39 -5.25 18.35
CA PRO A 29 -5.94 -6.62 18.29
C PRO A 29 -6.34 -7.21 16.93
N ILE A 30 -5.38 -7.84 16.26
CA ILE A 30 -5.59 -8.52 14.99
C ILE A 30 -6.68 -9.58 15.22
N LYS A 31 -7.81 -9.45 14.53
CA LYS A 31 -8.88 -10.44 14.60
C LYS A 31 -8.63 -11.56 13.59
N LYS A 32 -9.29 -12.70 13.77
CA LYS A 32 -9.15 -13.85 12.87
C LYS A 32 -9.53 -13.49 11.42
N GLU A 33 -10.48 -12.58 11.24
CA GLU A 33 -10.94 -12.11 9.93
C GLU A 33 -9.92 -11.18 9.25
N ASP A 34 -9.00 -10.58 10.02
CA ASP A 34 -7.97 -9.69 9.49
C ASP A 34 -6.83 -10.48 8.83
N VAL A 35 -6.55 -11.70 9.31
CA VAL A 35 -5.48 -12.57 8.78
C VAL A 35 -5.64 -12.81 7.27
N GLY A 36 -6.87 -13.01 6.80
CA GLY A 36 -7.15 -13.24 5.37
C GLY A 36 -6.98 -12.00 4.47
N ARG A 37 -6.78 -10.82 5.06
CA ARG A 37 -6.62 -9.53 4.38
C ARG A 37 -5.23 -8.92 4.61
N CYS A 38 -4.34 -9.62 5.31
CA CYS A 38 -2.99 -9.15 5.58
C CYS A 38 -2.03 -9.51 4.44
N ILE A 39 -1.12 -8.59 4.15
CA ILE A 39 0.04 -8.79 3.27
C ILE A 39 1.26 -8.50 4.13
N THR A 40 2.24 -9.39 4.10
CA THR A 40 3.54 -9.17 4.73
C THR A 40 4.55 -8.81 3.66
N ILE A 41 5.31 -7.75 3.91
CA ILE A 41 6.39 -7.31 3.04
C ILE A 41 7.68 -7.59 3.80
N ASP A 42 8.57 -8.35 3.20
CA ASP A 42 9.91 -8.55 3.73
C ASP A 42 10.76 -7.32 3.38
N VAL A 43 11.22 -6.63 4.41
CA VAL A 43 12.02 -5.41 4.30
C VAL A 43 13.50 -5.67 4.51
N ASP A 44 13.88 -6.94 4.69
CA ASP A 44 15.24 -7.44 4.87
C ASP A 44 16.03 -6.65 5.93
N TYR A 45 16.88 -5.72 5.48
CA TYR A 45 17.80 -4.95 6.32
C TYR A 45 17.24 -3.59 6.80
N VAL A 46 16.06 -3.17 6.33
CA VAL A 46 15.51 -1.85 6.72
C VAL A 46 14.93 -1.90 8.13
N GLY A 47 15.62 -1.24 9.05
CA GLY A 47 15.21 -1.11 10.44
C GLY A 47 14.05 -0.12 10.62
N THR A 48 13.23 -0.34 11.66
CA THR A 48 12.09 0.53 11.99
C THR A 48 12.50 1.97 12.35
N LEU A 49 13.75 2.19 12.75
CA LEU A 49 14.29 3.49 13.16
C LEU A 49 15.22 4.11 12.13
N ASP A 50 15.22 3.62 10.89
CA ASP A 50 15.97 4.25 9.81
C ASP A 50 15.19 5.44 9.24
N PHE A 51 15.52 6.62 9.76
CA PHE A 51 14.90 7.88 9.33
C PHE A 51 15.60 8.50 8.11
N ASN A 52 16.76 7.98 7.70
CA ASN A 52 17.53 8.50 6.57
C ASN A 52 17.72 7.42 5.50
N LEU A 53 16.59 6.91 5.05
CA LEU A 53 16.50 5.82 4.09
C LEU A 53 17.05 6.25 2.72
N GLU A 54 18.05 5.54 2.18
CA GLU A 54 18.65 5.87 0.89
C GLU A 54 17.61 5.69 -0.25
N PRO A 55 17.72 6.44 -1.36
CA PRO A 55 16.78 6.32 -2.49
C PRO A 55 16.66 4.89 -3.05
N GLU A 56 17.77 4.15 -3.02
CA GLU A 56 17.86 2.76 -3.45
C GLU A 56 17.04 1.83 -2.54
N ASP A 57 17.13 2.03 -1.23
CA ASP A 57 16.37 1.29 -0.22
C ASP A 57 14.88 1.58 -0.35
N GLN A 58 14.50 2.85 -0.57
CA GLN A 58 13.13 3.25 -0.85
C GLN A 58 12.58 2.52 -2.09
N THR A 59 13.38 2.48 -3.16
CA THR A 59 13.01 1.78 -4.40
C THR A 59 12.85 0.28 -4.17
N PHE A 60 13.73 -0.32 -3.37
CA PHE A 60 13.64 -1.72 -2.97
C PHE A 60 12.33 -2.01 -2.23
N LEU A 61 12.00 -1.23 -1.19
CA LEU A 61 10.77 -1.39 -0.42
C LEU A 61 9.52 -1.26 -1.29
N MET A 62 9.49 -0.29 -2.21
CA MET A 62 8.38 -0.12 -3.15
C MET A 62 8.21 -1.36 -4.05
N ARG A 63 9.30 -1.94 -4.54
CA ARG A 63 9.27 -3.16 -5.36
C ARG A 63 8.79 -4.36 -4.56
N GLN A 64 9.31 -4.56 -3.35
CA GLN A 64 8.87 -5.66 -2.47
C GLN A 64 7.38 -5.55 -2.14
N GLY A 65 6.91 -4.34 -1.81
CA GLY A 65 5.49 -4.09 -1.58
C GLY A 65 4.61 -4.37 -2.80
N ALA A 66 5.06 -3.98 -3.99
CA ALA A 66 4.34 -4.26 -5.23
C ALA A 66 4.25 -5.77 -5.52
N LEU A 67 5.35 -6.51 -5.37
CA LEU A 67 5.39 -7.96 -5.58
C LEU A 67 4.51 -8.71 -4.57
N ALA A 68 4.61 -8.37 -3.29
CA ALA A 68 3.79 -8.97 -2.25
C ALA A 68 2.28 -8.71 -2.49
N THR A 69 1.94 -7.49 -2.93
CA THR A 69 0.57 -7.13 -3.28
C THR A 69 0.08 -7.89 -4.50
N LEU A 70 0.89 -8.01 -5.55
CA LEU A 70 0.53 -8.76 -6.75
C LEU A 70 0.27 -10.23 -6.43
N ALA A 71 1.18 -10.88 -5.69
CA ALA A 71 1.02 -12.27 -5.26
C ALA A 71 -0.25 -12.47 -4.43
N PHE A 72 -0.54 -11.54 -3.50
CA PHE A 72 -1.78 -11.57 -2.74
C PHE A 72 -3.02 -11.45 -3.63
N LEU A 73 -3.03 -10.52 -4.58
CA LEU A 73 -4.17 -10.31 -5.48
C LEU A 73 -4.39 -11.50 -6.40
N GLU A 74 -3.33 -12.09 -6.94
CA GLU A 74 -3.42 -13.32 -7.76
C GLU A 74 -4.04 -14.46 -6.95
N ASP A 75 -3.58 -14.66 -5.73
CA ASP A 75 -4.11 -15.69 -4.85
C ASP A 75 -5.55 -15.37 -4.40
N TYR A 76 -5.88 -14.10 -4.16
CA TYR A 76 -7.23 -13.66 -3.85
C TYR A 76 -8.19 -13.91 -5.02
N VAL A 77 -7.79 -13.64 -6.26
CA VAL A 77 -8.57 -13.91 -7.47
C VAL A 77 -8.84 -15.41 -7.60
N LYS A 78 -7.81 -16.26 -7.40
CA LYS A 78 -7.92 -17.72 -7.42
C LYS A 78 -8.88 -18.23 -6.33
N ARG A 79 -8.73 -17.76 -5.09
CA ARG A 79 -9.58 -18.15 -3.95
C ARG A 79 -11.05 -17.77 -4.14
N ASN A 80 -11.32 -16.68 -4.83
CA ASN A 80 -12.67 -16.14 -5.00
C ASN A 80 -13.27 -16.39 -6.40
N ASN A 81 -12.58 -17.14 -7.27
CA ASN A 81 -12.99 -17.42 -8.65
C ASN A 81 -13.39 -16.15 -9.43
N LEU A 82 -12.66 -15.06 -9.23
CA LEU A 82 -12.92 -13.80 -9.92
C LEU A 82 -12.36 -13.89 -11.34
N GLN A 83 -13.08 -13.33 -12.32
CA GLN A 83 -12.52 -13.14 -13.65
C GLN A 83 -11.95 -11.73 -13.78
N PRO A 84 -10.76 -11.56 -14.37
CA PRO A 84 -10.24 -10.24 -14.69
C PRO A 84 -11.27 -9.50 -15.56
N SER A 85 -11.69 -8.31 -15.15
CA SER A 85 -12.56 -7.49 -16.01
C SER A 85 -11.79 -7.21 -17.29
N LYS A 86 -12.34 -7.58 -18.46
CA LYS A 86 -11.81 -7.15 -19.75
C LYS A 86 -11.84 -5.61 -19.76
N SER A 87 -10.69 -4.97 -19.59
CA SER A 87 -10.58 -3.54 -19.82
C SER A 87 -10.87 -3.29 -21.29
N THR A 88 -11.93 -2.54 -21.56
CA THR A 88 -12.22 -1.95 -22.86
C THR A 88 -10.99 -1.17 -23.31
N SER A 89 -10.25 -1.71 -24.27
CA SER A 89 -9.26 -0.98 -25.05
C SER A 89 -10.03 -0.03 -25.97
N THR A 90 -10.43 1.13 -25.44
CA THR A 90 -10.80 2.27 -26.26
C THR A 90 -9.52 3.03 -26.57
N GLU A 91 -8.83 2.62 -27.63
CA GLU A 91 -7.89 3.48 -28.36
C GLU A 91 -8.66 4.73 -28.80
N SER A 92 -8.43 5.85 -28.14
CA SER A 92 -8.77 7.16 -28.68
C SER A 92 -7.66 7.56 -29.64
N GLU A 93 -7.89 7.36 -30.94
CA GLU A 93 -7.07 7.97 -32.01
C GLU A 93 -7.05 9.50 -31.86
N PRO A 94 -5.90 10.17 -32.07
CA PRO A 94 -5.87 11.63 -32.12
C PRO A 94 -6.43 12.12 -33.46
N SER A 95 -7.58 12.80 -33.43
CA SER A 95 -8.12 13.52 -34.59
C SER A 95 -7.20 14.69 -34.95
N GLY A 96 -6.35 14.52 -35.94
CA GLY A 96 -5.70 15.62 -36.65
C GLY A 96 -6.70 16.24 -37.63
N ASN A 97 -7.20 17.43 -37.32
CA ASN A 97 -7.98 18.22 -38.27
C ASN A 97 -7.06 18.72 -39.40
N SER A 98 -7.40 18.40 -40.64
CA SER A 98 -6.93 19.10 -41.85
C SER A 98 -7.80 20.32 -42.14
#